data_AF-A0A959DJV0-F1
#
_entry.id   AF-A0A959DJV0-F1
#
_cell.length_a   1.000
_cell.length_b   1.000
_cell.length_c   1.000
_cell.angle_alpha   90.00
_cell.angle_beta   90.00
_cell.angle_gamma   90.00
#
_symmetry.space_group_name_H-M   'P 1'
#
loop_
_entity.id
_entity.type
_entity.pdbx_description
1 polymer ?
#
loop_
_entity_poly.entity_id
_entity_poly.type
_entity_poly.pdbx_seq_one_letter_code
_entity_poly.pdbx_strand_id
1 'polypeptide(L)'
;DTYGIKPAPCGGILQEVKDFDGIRRTYLPERNRRRYDQARARRSDFVLHEAAYFEPYTVKRLHPEALRNNPNLPKYLHPKGAPAHPMPGPNAIKAHRQEITGGTVFFIEGYFKAVALDRHGIEVTAFSGISTYRIKEDVLAYLAKRKPDRVVILYDGDATAIKAPKDGAPWSDRRPRDFVASAAGFARQFFALQEQINPEARLYFAMVKPQSQHKGFDDLLQHTTPEEVLEELEELPKDGQHVQALRLHRTTYLAKLRKFFNLDTYRHFYEAHRAEIGTAPFRFEKRTYQTAGIGNLLHNSTPQYTLQDDPYKADQGGHRLAVKKYLEEITPELDRLLKEEARLAIEAPTGSGKTTFFASLPKRTGQRVVV
;
A
#
# COMPACT_ATOMS: atom_id res chain seq x y z
N ASP A 1 30.10 -10.96 -3.96
CA ASP A 1 30.41 -9.60 -3.50
C ASP A 1 29.51 -8.52 -4.10
N THR A 2 29.11 -8.62 -5.39
CA THR A 2 28.28 -7.62 -6.10
C THR A 2 27.07 -7.10 -5.31
N TYR A 3 26.28 -8.01 -4.74
CA TYR A 3 25.05 -7.72 -3.99
C TYR A 3 25.26 -7.54 -2.47
N GLY A 4 26.50 -7.52 -1.98
CA GLY A 4 26.78 -7.36 -0.54
C GLY A 4 26.23 -8.48 0.36
N ILE A 5 25.95 -9.66 -0.20
CA ILE A 5 25.36 -10.80 0.50
C ILE A 5 26.47 -11.66 1.13
N LYS A 6 26.35 -11.96 2.42
CA LYS A 6 27.26 -12.82 3.19
C LYS A 6 26.49 -13.75 4.14
N PRO A 7 26.97 -14.96 4.44
CA PRO A 7 26.37 -15.80 5.48
C PRO A 7 26.53 -15.13 6.85
N ALA A 8 25.49 -15.19 7.68
CA ALA A 8 25.55 -14.68 9.04
C ALA A 8 26.17 -15.72 10.00
N PRO A 9 27.01 -15.33 10.98
CA PRO A 9 27.68 -16.28 11.90
C PRO A 9 26.75 -17.20 12.70
N CYS A 10 25.50 -16.80 12.91
CA CYS A 10 24.48 -17.53 13.66
C CYS A 10 23.30 -17.97 12.77
N GLY A 11 23.57 -18.24 11.49
CA GLY A 11 22.55 -18.59 10.50
C GLY A 11 21.78 -17.39 9.95
N GLY A 12 21.27 -17.57 8.73
CA GLY A 12 20.66 -16.50 7.93
C GLY A 12 21.66 -15.78 7.03
N ILE A 13 21.25 -14.62 6.52
CA ILE A 13 22.01 -13.87 5.52
C ILE A 13 22.18 -12.42 5.98
N LEU A 14 23.41 -11.92 5.92
CA LEU A 14 23.73 -10.51 6.06
C LEU A 14 23.77 -9.85 4.68
N GLN A 15 23.16 -8.69 4.59
CA GLN A 15 23.19 -7.84 3.43
C GLN A 15 23.82 -6.50 3.80
N GLU A 16 24.96 -6.18 3.20
CA GLU A 16 25.54 -4.84 3.23
C GLU A 16 24.77 -3.93 2.28
N VAL A 17 24.21 -2.83 2.82
CA VAL A 17 23.41 -1.88 2.04
C VAL A 17 24.32 -0.84 1.41
N LYS A 18 24.16 -0.62 0.10
CA LYS A 18 24.79 0.47 -0.64
C LYS A 18 23.77 1.57 -0.94
N ASP A 19 24.22 2.80 -1.11
CA ASP A 19 23.41 3.86 -1.70
C ASP A 19 23.45 3.81 -3.24
N PHE A 20 22.82 4.79 -3.89
CA PHE A 20 22.76 4.90 -5.34
C PHE A 20 24.11 5.25 -5.99
N ASP A 21 25.10 5.72 -5.23
CA ASP A 21 26.48 5.91 -5.68
C ASP A 21 27.32 4.63 -5.54
N GLY A 22 26.72 3.57 -4.97
CA GLY A 22 27.37 2.30 -4.70
C GLY A 22 28.26 2.32 -3.46
N ILE A 23 28.20 3.39 -2.67
CA ILE A 23 28.96 3.54 -1.42
C ILE A 23 28.23 2.75 -0.33
N ARG A 24 29.00 1.98 0.46
CA ARG A 24 28.44 1.21 1.58
C ARG A 24 27.91 2.19 2.63
N ARG A 25 26.63 2.05 2.97
CA ARG A 25 26.04 2.84 4.05
C ARG A 25 26.65 2.43 5.38
N THR A 26 26.86 3.42 6.24
CA THR A 26 27.24 3.24 7.63
C THR A 26 26.19 3.88 8.53
N TYR A 27 26.20 3.52 9.81
CA TYR A 27 25.36 4.15 10.82
C TYR A 27 26.15 4.36 12.10
N LEU A 28 25.75 5.35 12.90
CA LEU A 28 26.28 5.56 14.25
C LEU A 28 25.45 4.73 15.23
N PRO A 29 25.99 3.65 15.81
CA PRO A 29 25.27 2.86 16.79
C PRO A 29 24.99 3.67 18.05
N GLU A 30 23.87 3.40 18.71
CA GLU A 30 23.47 4.06 19.96
C GLU A 30 24.58 3.96 21.03
N ARG A 31 25.26 2.81 21.12
CA ARG A 31 26.41 2.57 22.01
C ARG A 31 27.59 3.53 21.79
N ASN A 32 27.76 4.03 20.56
CA ASN A 32 28.86 4.91 20.19
C ASN A 32 28.45 6.39 20.24
N ARG A 33 27.15 6.70 20.30
CA ARG A 33 26.63 8.06 20.16
C ARG A 33 27.18 9.02 21.22
N ARG A 34 27.14 8.62 22.49
CA ARG A 34 27.69 9.43 23.59
C ARG A 34 29.18 9.74 23.41
N ARG A 35 29.97 8.74 22.96
CA ARG A 35 31.41 8.90 22.73
C ARG A 35 31.68 9.82 21.53
N TYR A 36 30.91 9.65 20.46
CA TYR A 36 30.98 10.50 19.26
C TYR A 36 30.65 11.95 19.60
N ASP A 37 29.55 12.21 20.31
CA ASP A 37 29.13 13.57 20.69
C ASP A 37 30.17 14.25 21.59
N GLN A 38 30.76 13.51 22.55
CA GLN A 38 31.85 14.01 23.39
C GLN A 38 33.11 14.33 22.58
N ALA A 39 33.46 13.48 21.62
CA ALA A 39 34.62 13.69 20.77
C ALA A 39 34.42 14.89 19.83
N ARG A 40 33.23 15.05 19.27
CA ARG A 40 32.86 16.20 18.41
C ARG A 40 32.77 17.51 19.19
N ALA A 41 32.37 17.48 20.46
CA ALA A 41 32.31 18.67 21.32
C ALA A 41 33.70 19.17 21.74
N ARG A 42 34.73 18.31 21.74
CA ARG A 42 36.12 18.70 22.01
C ARG A 42 36.66 19.45 20.80
N ARG A 43 36.58 20.79 20.83
CA ARG A 43 37.20 21.72 19.87
C ARG A 43 38.74 21.73 19.99
N SER A 44 39.40 20.60 19.76
CA SER A 44 40.86 20.55 19.63
C SER A 44 41.26 20.46 18.16
N ASP A 45 42.47 20.90 17.82
CA ASP A 45 43.11 20.78 16.48
C ASP A 45 43.29 19.33 15.97
N PHE A 46 42.69 18.36 16.67
CA PHE A 46 42.73 16.95 16.35
C PHE A 46 41.65 16.64 15.31
N VAL A 47 42.05 16.12 14.15
CA VAL A 47 41.11 15.60 13.15
C VAL A 47 40.39 14.41 13.74
N LEU A 48 39.09 14.56 14.01
CA LEU A 48 38.25 13.48 14.50
C LEU A 48 38.18 12.38 13.44
N HIS A 49 38.70 11.19 13.76
CA HIS A 49 38.52 10.01 12.92
C HIS A 49 37.08 9.49 13.06
N GLU A 50 36.11 10.18 12.43
CA GLU A 50 34.69 9.88 12.57
C GLU A 50 34.36 8.43 12.23
N ALA A 51 35.03 7.85 11.23
CA ALA A 51 34.85 6.47 10.80
C ALA A 51 34.99 5.43 11.94
N ALA A 52 35.76 5.72 12.99
CA ALA A 52 35.94 4.83 14.13
C ALA A 52 34.66 4.65 14.98
N TYR A 53 33.69 5.56 14.85
CA TYR A 53 32.43 5.53 15.60
C TYR A 53 31.29 4.89 14.82
N PHE A 54 31.44 4.74 13.51
CA PHE A 54 30.41 4.24 12.62
C PHE A 54 30.60 2.76 12.30
N GLU A 55 29.50 2.06 12.08
CA GLU A 55 29.49 0.66 11.69
C GLU A 55 28.84 0.49 10.32
N PRO A 56 29.21 -0.56 9.55
CA PRO A 56 28.51 -0.90 8.32
C PRO A 56 27.02 -1.11 8.57
N TYR A 57 26.17 -0.47 7.76
CA TYR A 57 24.74 -0.71 7.78
C TYR A 57 24.47 -2.06 7.13
N THR A 58 24.11 -3.04 7.96
CA THR A 58 23.81 -4.39 7.51
C THR A 58 22.40 -4.79 7.90
N VAL A 59 21.67 -5.40 6.96
CA VAL A 59 20.35 -5.97 7.22
C VAL A 59 20.51 -7.47 7.35
N LYS A 60 20.07 -8.05 8.48
CA LYS A 60 20.05 -9.50 8.66
C LYS A 60 18.69 -10.03 8.23
N ARG A 61 18.66 -10.91 7.23
CA ARG A 61 17.49 -11.74 6.92
C ARG A 61 17.53 -12.99 7.81
N LEU A 62 16.46 -13.20 8.57
CA LEU A 62 16.31 -14.40 9.38
C LEU A 62 16.03 -15.64 8.51
N HIS A 63 16.55 -16.78 8.96
CA HIS A 63 16.28 -18.06 8.31
C HIS A 63 14.79 -18.42 8.42
N PRO A 64 14.16 -19.02 7.39
CA PRO A 64 12.74 -19.41 7.45
C PRO A 64 12.37 -20.28 8.66
N GLU A 65 13.29 -21.12 9.15
CA GLU A 65 13.05 -21.92 10.38
C GLU A 65 12.89 -21.06 11.63
N ALA A 66 13.65 -19.98 11.76
CA ALA A 66 13.50 -19.07 12.89
C ALA A 66 12.11 -18.40 12.87
N LEU A 67 11.59 -18.09 11.69
CA LEU A 67 10.24 -17.54 11.51
C LEU A 67 9.16 -18.59 11.75
N ARG A 68 9.40 -19.87 11.41
CA ARG A 68 8.49 -20.98 11.75
C ARG A 68 8.39 -21.17 13.26
N ASN A 69 9.52 -21.12 13.96
CA ASN A 69 9.58 -21.28 15.42
C ASN A 69 9.02 -20.06 16.17
N ASN A 70 9.17 -18.85 15.61
CA ASN A 70 8.58 -17.64 16.15
C ASN A 70 8.04 -16.73 15.03
N PRO A 71 6.75 -16.89 14.66
CA PRO A 71 6.12 -16.12 13.58
C PRO A 71 6.03 -14.62 13.81
N ASN A 72 6.27 -14.14 15.04
CA ASN A 72 6.24 -12.73 15.37
C ASN A 72 7.58 -12.02 15.09
N LEU A 73 8.63 -12.78 14.77
CA LEU A 73 9.91 -12.19 14.38
C LEU A 73 9.79 -11.53 12.99
N PRO A 74 10.39 -10.35 12.79
CA PRO A 74 10.44 -9.74 11.47
C PRO A 74 11.38 -10.52 10.55
N LYS A 75 11.04 -10.61 9.27
CA LYS A 75 11.87 -11.25 8.24
C LYS A 75 13.25 -10.58 8.09
N TYR A 76 13.29 -9.26 8.24
CA TYR A 76 14.49 -8.43 8.13
C TYR A 76 14.74 -7.67 9.43
N LEU A 77 15.96 -7.78 9.95
CA LEU A 77 16.44 -7.05 11.12
C LEU A 77 17.36 -5.93 10.65
N HIS A 78 16.90 -4.70 10.83
CA HIS A 78 17.69 -3.49 10.63
C HIS A 78 18.56 -3.20 11.86
N PRO A 79 19.68 -2.49 11.69
CA PRO A 79 20.47 -2.02 12.84
C PRO A 79 19.62 -1.18 13.78
N LYS A 80 19.67 -1.47 15.08
CA LYS A 80 18.85 -0.79 16.08
C LYS A 80 19.14 0.72 16.08
N GLY A 81 18.09 1.52 16.02
CA GLY A 81 18.17 2.98 16.03
C GLY A 81 18.56 3.62 14.68
N ALA A 82 18.86 2.81 13.66
CA ALA A 82 19.14 3.31 12.32
C ALA A 82 17.86 3.34 11.47
N PRO A 83 17.67 4.38 10.63
CA PRO A 83 16.53 4.44 9.73
C PRO A 83 16.62 3.34 8.66
N ALA A 84 15.46 2.93 8.13
CA ALA A 84 15.42 2.06 6.96
C ALA A 84 15.78 2.85 5.70
N HIS A 85 16.67 2.27 4.89
CA HIS A 85 17.15 2.80 3.62
C HIS A 85 16.63 1.96 2.44
N PRO A 86 16.43 2.57 1.25
CA PRO A 86 16.31 1.83 0.00
C PRO A 86 17.59 1.03 -0.25
N MET A 87 17.44 -0.08 -0.97
CA MET A 87 18.52 -1.00 -1.30
C MET A 87 18.56 -1.17 -2.83
N PRO A 88 19.24 -0.26 -3.56
CA PRO A 88 19.30 -0.31 -5.01
C PRO A 88 20.08 -1.55 -5.49
N GLY A 89 19.60 -2.15 -6.57
CA GLY A 89 20.31 -3.20 -7.28
C GLY A 89 21.53 -2.64 -8.04
N PRO A 90 22.52 -3.48 -8.36
CA PRO A 90 23.64 -3.13 -9.23
C PRO A 90 23.28 -2.36 -10.49
N ASN A 91 22.19 -2.68 -11.19
CA ASN A 91 21.77 -1.96 -12.39
C ASN A 91 21.27 -0.55 -12.09
N ALA A 92 20.55 -0.34 -10.98
CA ALA A 92 20.15 0.99 -10.53
C ALA A 92 21.35 1.85 -10.13
N ILE A 93 22.32 1.27 -9.42
CA ILE A 93 23.59 1.95 -9.09
C ILE A 93 24.35 2.31 -10.37
N LYS A 94 24.47 1.37 -11.32
CA LYS A 94 25.15 1.59 -12.59
C LYS A 94 24.50 2.73 -13.37
N ALA A 95 23.18 2.68 -13.55
CA ALA A 95 22.43 3.69 -14.28
C ALA A 95 22.52 5.08 -13.62
N HIS A 96 22.48 5.15 -12.29
CA HIS A 96 22.66 6.40 -11.54
C HIS A 96 24.05 7.01 -11.73
N ARG A 97 25.10 6.18 -11.59
CA ARG A 97 26.49 6.62 -11.73
C ARG A 97 26.85 7.03 -13.16
N GLN A 98 26.25 6.37 -14.14
CA GLN A 98 26.44 6.67 -15.56
C GLN A 98 25.51 7.78 -16.07
N GLU A 99 24.66 8.33 -15.20
CA GLU A 99 23.72 9.40 -15.53
C GLU A 99 22.80 9.06 -16.70
N ILE A 100 22.44 7.78 -16.82
CA ILE A 100 21.51 7.32 -17.87
C ILE A 100 20.17 8.02 -17.64
N THR A 101 19.56 8.54 -18.70
CA THR A 101 18.23 9.15 -18.66
C THR A 101 17.18 8.31 -19.38
N GLY A 102 15.91 8.46 -19.02
CA GLY A 102 14.81 7.71 -19.63
C GLY A 102 14.73 6.26 -19.16
N GLY A 103 13.96 5.44 -19.87
CA GLY A 103 13.72 4.03 -19.56
C GLY A 103 12.77 3.81 -18.38
N THR A 104 12.83 2.62 -17.79
CA THR A 104 11.93 2.20 -16.71
C THR A 104 12.71 1.91 -15.43
N VAL A 105 12.24 2.48 -14.32
CA VAL A 105 12.76 2.22 -12.97
C VAL A 105 11.71 1.48 -12.16
N PHE A 106 12.11 0.37 -11.55
CA PHE A 106 11.24 -0.46 -10.73
C PHE A 106 11.57 -0.33 -9.24
N PHE A 107 10.52 -0.34 -8.43
CA PHE A 107 10.62 -0.43 -6.98
C PHE A 107 9.92 -1.69 -6.50
N ILE A 108 10.47 -2.44 -5.56
CA ILE A 108 9.86 -3.69 -5.07
C ILE A 108 10.06 -3.88 -3.56
N GLU A 109 9.11 -4.56 -2.92
CA GLU A 109 9.28 -5.01 -1.54
C GLU A 109 10.14 -6.28 -1.49
N GLY A 110 11.14 -6.28 -0.62
CA GLY A 110 12.00 -7.44 -0.38
C GLY A 110 13.24 -7.47 -1.27
N TYR A 111 14.41 -7.51 -0.63
CA TYR A 111 15.69 -7.43 -1.34
C TYR A 111 15.94 -8.59 -2.29
N PHE A 112 15.63 -9.83 -1.89
CA PHE A 112 15.90 -11.00 -2.73
C PHE A 112 15.10 -11.00 -4.04
N LYS A 113 13.91 -10.39 -4.04
CA LYS A 113 13.10 -10.21 -5.24
C LYS A 113 13.75 -9.21 -6.19
N ALA A 114 14.27 -8.11 -5.65
CA ALA A 114 15.07 -7.17 -6.43
C ALA A 114 16.35 -7.82 -6.97
N VAL A 115 17.03 -8.66 -6.20
CA VAL A 115 18.22 -9.40 -6.68
C VAL A 115 17.85 -10.33 -7.84
N ALA A 116 16.70 -11.03 -7.76
CA ALA A 116 16.24 -11.87 -8.86
C ALA A 116 16.02 -11.02 -10.13
N LEU A 117 15.26 -9.93 -10.03
CA LEU A 117 15.02 -9.01 -11.15
C LEU A 117 16.32 -8.38 -11.72
N ASP A 118 17.23 -7.91 -10.86
CA ASP A 118 18.47 -7.26 -11.26
C ASP A 118 19.42 -8.22 -12.00
N ARG A 119 19.45 -9.50 -11.61
CA ARG A 119 20.22 -10.54 -12.34
C ARG A 119 19.77 -10.71 -13.79
N HIS A 120 18.52 -10.36 -14.08
CA HIS A 120 17.95 -10.39 -15.43
C HIS A 120 17.96 -8.99 -16.10
N GLY A 121 18.76 -8.06 -15.61
CA GLY A 121 18.98 -6.75 -16.26
C GLY A 121 17.98 -5.67 -15.88
N ILE A 122 17.00 -5.96 -15.00
CA ILE A 122 16.02 -4.97 -14.58
C ILE A 122 16.64 -3.94 -13.64
N GLU A 123 16.43 -2.66 -13.93
CA GLU A 123 16.78 -1.56 -13.03
C GLU A 123 15.78 -1.49 -11.86
N VAL A 124 16.17 -2.06 -10.71
CA VAL A 124 15.27 -2.20 -9.57
C VAL A 124 15.90 -1.74 -8.25
N THR A 125 15.07 -1.16 -7.39
CA THR A 125 15.41 -0.80 -6.01
C THR A 125 14.47 -1.47 -5.01
N ALA A 126 15.03 -2.13 -4.00
CA ALA A 126 14.24 -2.79 -2.97
C ALA A 126 13.94 -1.88 -1.77
N PHE A 127 12.79 -2.11 -1.15
CA PHE A 127 12.46 -1.63 0.19
C PHE A 127 12.26 -2.82 1.13
N SER A 128 12.55 -2.65 2.42
CA SER A 128 12.45 -3.73 3.40
C SER A 128 11.01 -4.16 3.74
N GLY A 129 10.02 -3.34 3.38
CA GLY A 129 8.62 -3.62 3.60
C GLY A 129 7.74 -2.50 3.02
N ILE A 130 6.44 -2.77 2.92
CA ILE A 130 5.46 -1.79 2.40
C ILE A 130 5.40 -0.49 3.23
N SER A 131 5.82 -0.52 4.50
CA SER A 131 5.87 0.66 5.36
C SER A 131 7.01 1.62 5.01
N THR A 132 8.11 1.10 4.46
CA THR A 132 9.32 1.85 4.06
C THR A 132 9.28 2.27 2.59
N TYR A 133 8.30 1.78 1.85
CA TYR A 133 8.05 1.99 0.42
C TYR A 133 7.59 3.44 0.11
N ARG A 134 8.53 4.39 0.11
CA ARG A 134 8.27 5.83 0.00
C ARG A 134 9.40 6.54 -0.72
N ILE A 135 9.09 7.65 -1.40
CA ILE A 135 10.08 8.57 -1.96
C ILE A 135 10.59 9.47 -0.83
N LYS A 136 11.80 9.17 -0.35
CA LYS A 136 12.59 10.01 0.55
C LYS A 136 13.64 10.78 -0.25
N GLU A 137 14.47 11.56 0.45
CA GLU A 137 15.54 12.38 -0.15
C GLU A 137 16.48 11.58 -1.07
N ASP A 138 16.91 10.39 -0.65
CA ASP A 138 17.80 9.55 -1.45
C ASP A 138 17.15 8.99 -2.73
N VAL A 139 15.91 8.52 -2.61
CA VAL A 139 15.11 8.06 -3.77
C VAL A 139 14.78 9.24 -4.71
N LEU A 140 14.48 10.42 -4.16
CA LEU A 140 14.21 11.62 -4.94
C LEU A 140 15.45 12.07 -5.71
N ALA A 141 16.61 12.15 -5.04
CA ALA A 141 17.88 12.51 -5.68
C ALA A 141 18.20 11.55 -6.84
N TYR A 142 18.04 10.25 -6.60
CA TYR A 142 18.19 9.23 -7.64
C TYR A 142 17.22 9.43 -8.81
N LEU A 143 15.92 9.61 -8.55
CA LEU A 143 14.92 9.79 -9.59
C LEU A 143 15.10 11.11 -10.37
N ALA A 144 15.47 12.20 -9.70
CA ALA A 144 15.75 13.50 -10.33
C ALA A 144 17.00 13.46 -11.22
N LYS A 145 18.00 12.63 -10.85
CA LYS A 145 19.17 12.38 -11.68
C LYS A 145 18.86 11.45 -12.85
N ARG A 146 18.15 10.34 -12.59
CA ARG A 146 17.78 9.35 -13.62
C ARG A 146 16.75 9.86 -14.62
N LYS A 147 15.83 10.74 -14.23
CA LYS A 147 14.75 11.25 -15.10
C LYS A 147 14.08 10.12 -15.93
N PRO A 148 13.58 9.04 -15.30
CA PRO A 148 13.04 7.92 -16.04
C PRO A 148 11.75 8.30 -16.80
N ASP A 149 11.43 7.58 -17.87
CA ASP A 149 10.15 7.74 -18.59
C ASP A 149 9.01 7.06 -17.84
N ARG A 150 9.34 5.96 -17.15
CA ARG A 150 8.39 5.11 -16.42
C ARG A 150 8.93 4.79 -15.04
N VAL A 151 8.10 5.00 -14.03
CA VAL A 151 8.34 4.53 -12.66
C VAL A 151 7.30 3.49 -12.32
N VAL A 152 7.73 2.34 -11.79
CA VAL A 152 6.86 1.19 -11.55
C VAL A 152 6.91 0.77 -10.08
N ILE A 153 5.75 0.73 -9.46
CA ILE A 153 5.52 0.12 -8.14
C ILE A 153 5.26 -1.38 -8.36
N LEU A 154 6.16 -2.26 -7.94
CA LEU A 154 6.01 -3.72 -8.04
C LEU A 154 5.64 -4.38 -6.71
N TYR A 155 4.63 -5.25 -6.75
CA TYR A 155 4.29 -6.18 -5.67
C TYR A 155 4.19 -7.63 -6.17
N ASP A 156 4.23 -8.57 -5.22
CA ASP A 156 3.96 -9.98 -5.44
C ASP A 156 2.45 -10.24 -5.55
N GLY A 157 2.11 -11.42 -6.08
CA GLY A 157 0.75 -11.94 -6.23
C GLY A 157 0.00 -12.13 -4.91
N ASP A 158 0.70 -12.15 -3.78
CA ASP A 158 0.10 -12.32 -2.44
C ASP A 158 -0.36 -11.00 -1.79
N ALA A 159 -0.18 -9.86 -2.46
CA ALA A 159 -0.61 -8.56 -1.97
C ALA A 159 -2.14 -8.46 -1.82
N THR A 160 -2.90 -9.22 -2.61
CA THR A 160 -4.36 -9.30 -2.52
C THR A 160 -4.84 -10.35 -1.50
N ALA A 161 -3.97 -11.21 -0.99
CA ALA A 161 -4.38 -12.30 -0.11
C ALA A 161 -4.89 -11.79 1.25
N ILE A 162 -5.95 -12.43 1.75
CA ILE A 162 -6.46 -12.21 3.10
C ILE A 162 -5.87 -13.24 4.07
N LYS A 163 -5.81 -12.87 5.37
CA LYS A 163 -5.33 -13.77 6.42
C LYS A 163 -6.52 -14.47 7.07
N ALA A 164 -6.36 -15.76 7.35
CA ALA A 164 -7.30 -16.49 8.19
C ALA A 164 -7.45 -15.77 9.54
N PRO A 165 -8.68 -15.60 10.02
CA PRO A 165 -8.91 -14.98 11.31
C PRO A 165 -8.34 -15.82 12.45
N LYS A 166 -7.92 -15.15 13.52
CA LYS A 166 -7.55 -15.77 14.79
C LYS A 166 -8.69 -15.59 15.78
N ASP A 167 -8.87 -16.54 16.68
CA ASP A 167 -9.74 -16.41 17.86
C ASP A 167 -11.19 -16.00 17.53
N GLY A 168 -11.75 -16.52 16.42
CA GLY A 168 -13.13 -16.24 16.01
C GLY A 168 -13.38 -14.84 15.42
N ALA A 169 -12.33 -14.06 15.15
CA ALA A 169 -12.46 -12.77 14.48
C ALA A 169 -13.08 -12.91 13.07
N PRO A 170 -13.72 -11.86 12.53
CA PRO A 170 -14.12 -11.87 11.13
C PRO A 170 -12.91 -11.84 10.20
N TRP A 171 -13.07 -12.38 8.99
CA TRP A 171 -12.13 -12.17 7.89
C TRP A 171 -11.90 -10.66 7.67
N SER A 172 -10.76 -10.23 7.13
CA SER A 172 -10.49 -8.78 7.03
C SER A 172 -9.78 -8.35 5.76
N ASP A 173 -10.25 -7.23 5.22
CA ASP A 173 -9.60 -6.44 4.16
C ASP A 173 -8.33 -5.71 4.62
N ARG A 174 -7.92 -5.80 5.90
CA ARG A 174 -6.79 -5.02 6.45
C ARG A 174 -5.50 -5.18 5.65
N ARG A 175 -5.11 -6.42 5.34
CA ARG A 175 -3.88 -6.70 4.60
C ARG A 175 -3.88 -6.07 3.20
N PRO A 176 -4.83 -6.37 2.30
CA PRO A 176 -4.84 -5.74 0.98
C PRO A 176 -5.00 -4.21 1.06
N ARG A 177 -5.71 -3.70 2.08
CA ARG A 177 -5.79 -2.24 2.32
C ARG A 177 -4.44 -1.62 2.69
N ASP A 178 -3.61 -2.31 3.47
CA ASP A 178 -2.27 -1.84 3.82
C ASP A 178 -1.36 -1.76 2.57
N PHE A 179 -1.48 -2.72 1.63
CA PHE A 179 -0.80 -2.67 0.34
C PHE A 179 -1.29 -1.50 -0.53
N VAL A 180 -2.60 -1.31 -0.66
CA VAL A 180 -3.16 -0.16 -1.39
C VAL A 180 -2.71 1.16 -0.76
N ALA A 181 -2.70 1.27 0.57
CA ALA A 181 -2.25 2.47 1.27
C ALA A 181 -0.77 2.77 1.00
N SER A 182 0.08 1.74 0.94
CA SER A 182 1.50 1.87 0.60
C SER A 182 1.69 2.38 -0.83
N ALA A 183 1.09 1.72 -1.83
CA ALA A 183 1.18 2.13 -3.23
C ALA A 183 0.59 3.53 -3.46
N ALA A 184 -0.56 3.84 -2.85
CA ALA A 184 -1.18 5.16 -2.91
C ALA A 184 -0.32 6.25 -2.25
N GLY A 185 0.37 5.92 -1.16
CA GLY A 185 1.31 6.80 -0.48
C GLY A 185 2.50 7.16 -1.38
N PHE A 186 3.10 6.16 -2.03
CA PHE A 186 4.16 6.36 -3.03
C PHE A 186 3.66 7.18 -4.22
N ALA A 187 2.50 6.83 -4.78
CA ALA A 187 1.91 7.54 -5.92
C ALA A 187 1.66 9.03 -5.62
N ARG A 188 1.10 9.33 -4.43
CA ARG A 188 0.91 10.70 -3.97
C ARG A 188 2.23 11.48 -3.94
N GLN A 189 3.30 10.88 -3.41
CA GLN A 189 4.62 11.52 -3.37
C GLN A 189 5.20 11.71 -4.77
N PHE A 190 5.10 10.70 -5.64
CA PHE A 190 5.55 10.77 -7.02
C PHE A 190 4.88 11.94 -7.75
N PHE A 191 3.55 12.03 -7.69
CA PHE A 191 2.84 13.12 -8.36
C PHE A 191 3.10 14.48 -7.72
N ALA A 192 3.43 14.57 -6.43
CA ALA A 192 3.82 15.83 -5.80
C ALA A 192 5.23 16.29 -6.23
N LEU A 193 6.12 15.35 -6.54
CA LEU A 193 7.53 15.59 -6.88
C LEU A 193 7.81 15.42 -8.39
N GLN A 194 6.79 15.19 -9.21
CA GLN A 194 6.92 14.82 -10.62
C GLN A 194 7.73 15.84 -11.41
N GLU A 195 7.53 17.14 -11.16
CA GLU A 195 8.30 18.22 -11.80
C GLU A 195 9.80 18.15 -11.49
N GLN A 196 10.17 17.72 -10.29
CA GLN A 196 11.57 17.56 -9.88
C GLN A 196 12.20 16.29 -10.45
N ILE A 197 11.38 15.27 -10.71
CA ILE A 197 11.81 13.98 -11.23
C ILE A 197 11.94 14.06 -12.75
N ASN A 198 10.81 14.23 -13.43
CA ASN A 198 10.63 14.38 -14.87
C ASN A 198 9.13 14.67 -15.10
N PRO A 199 8.75 15.84 -15.64
CA PRO A 199 7.35 16.21 -15.88
C PRO A 199 6.57 15.18 -16.73
N GLU A 200 7.25 14.53 -17.68
CA GLU A 200 6.65 13.55 -18.59
C GLU A 200 6.63 12.11 -18.03
N ALA A 201 7.26 11.88 -16.88
CA ALA A 201 7.35 10.55 -16.30
C ALA A 201 5.98 9.98 -15.96
N ARG A 202 5.78 8.71 -16.28
CA ARG A 202 4.52 7.99 -16.07
C ARG A 202 4.67 7.03 -14.91
N LEU A 203 3.70 7.05 -14.01
CA LEU A 203 3.65 6.10 -12.90
C LEU A 203 2.78 4.89 -13.25
N TYR A 204 3.30 3.71 -13.00
CA TYR A 204 2.61 2.44 -13.12
C TYR A 204 2.62 1.70 -11.78
N PHE A 205 1.57 0.91 -11.58
CA PHE A 205 1.56 -0.15 -10.60
C PHE A 205 1.51 -1.47 -11.35
N ALA A 206 2.32 -2.44 -10.94
CA ALA A 206 2.31 -3.78 -11.51
C ALA A 206 2.49 -4.83 -10.40
N MET A 207 1.95 -6.02 -10.63
CA MET A 207 2.16 -7.15 -9.74
C MET A 207 2.11 -8.47 -10.48
N VAL A 208 2.70 -9.50 -9.87
CA VAL A 208 2.49 -10.88 -10.32
C VAL A 208 0.99 -11.20 -10.23
N LYS A 209 0.46 -11.87 -11.24
CA LYS A 209 -0.94 -12.28 -11.31
C LYS A 209 -1.29 -13.16 -10.10
N PRO A 210 -2.32 -12.82 -9.29
CA PRO A 210 -2.66 -13.58 -8.07
C PRO A 210 -2.94 -15.07 -8.30
N GLN A 211 -3.43 -15.40 -9.50
CA GLN A 211 -3.76 -16.77 -9.93
C GLN A 211 -2.54 -17.54 -10.46
N SER A 212 -1.38 -16.90 -10.60
CA SER A 212 -0.13 -17.57 -10.96
C SER A 212 0.23 -18.63 -9.91
N GLN A 213 0.78 -19.76 -10.38
CA GLN A 213 1.33 -20.80 -9.52
C GLN A 213 2.44 -20.25 -8.61
N HIS A 214 3.28 -19.38 -9.16
CA HIS A 214 4.36 -18.70 -8.45
C HIS A 214 3.96 -17.24 -8.24
N LYS A 215 3.84 -16.83 -6.97
CA LYS A 215 3.33 -15.50 -6.59
C LYS A 215 4.44 -14.47 -6.35
N GLY A 216 5.68 -14.91 -6.11
CA GLY A 216 6.85 -14.03 -5.99
C GLY A 216 7.59 -13.93 -7.32
N PHE A 217 8.15 -12.75 -7.63
CA PHE A 217 8.99 -12.58 -8.82
C PHE A 217 10.25 -13.45 -8.78
N ASP A 218 10.80 -13.71 -7.58
CA ASP A 218 11.94 -14.59 -7.39
C ASP A 218 11.63 -16.05 -7.75
N ASP A 219 10.46 -16.55 -7.34
CA ASP A 219 10.01 -17.90 -7.69
C ASP A 219 9.60 -17.97 -9.17
N LEU A 220 8.90 -16.95 -9.66
CA LEU A 220 8.42 -16.88 -11.04
C LEU A 220 9.60 -16.98 -12.03
N LEU A 221 10.62 -16.14 -11.86
CA LEU A 221 11.83 -16.14 -12.71
C LEU A 221 12.66 -17.43 -12.61
N GLN A 222 12.47 -18.26 -11.58
CA GLN A 222 13.16 -19.55 -11.44
C GLN A 222 12.40 -20.71 -12.09
N HIS A 223 11.08 -20.58 -12.25
CA HIS A 223 10.20 -21.69 -12.62
C HIS A 223 9.42 -21.47 -13.92
N THR A 224 9.52 -20.29 -14.54
CA THR A 224 8.98 -20.00 -15.87
C THR A 224 10.09 -19.55 -16.81
N THR A 225 9.77 -19.33 -18.09
CA THR A 225 10.66 -18.66 -19.05
C THR A 225 10.88 -17.22 -18.58
N PRO A 226 12.09 -16.83 -18.14
CA PRO A 226 12.33 -15.48 -17.62
C PRO A 226 12.03 -14.40 -18.67
N GLU A 227 12.32 -14.67 -19.94
CA GLU A 227 12.14 -13.74 -21.05
C GLU A 227 10.68 -13.26 -21.18
N GLU A 228 9.71 -14.17 -21.03
CA GLU A 228 8.27 -13.83 -21.07
C GLU A 228 7.89 -12.86 -19.94
N VAL A 229 8.42 -13.09 -18.74
CA VAL A 229 8.16 -12.23 -17.57
C VAL A 229 8.82 -10.85 -17.75
N LEU A 230 10.02 -10.82 -18.32
CA LEU A 230 10.77 -9.59 -18.56
C LEU A 230 10.11 -8.74 -19.66
N GLU A 231 9.63 -9.37 -20.72
CA GLU A 231 8.84 -8.72 -21.78
C GLU A 231 7.57 -8.09 -21.19
N GLU A 232 6.80 -8.83 -20.39
CA GLU A 232 5.62 -8.26 -19.73
C GLU A 232 5.96 -7.12 -18.75
N LEU A 233 7.10 -7.17 -18.06
CA LEU A 233 7.56 -6.06 -17.22
C LEU A 233 7.96 -4.83 -18.04
N GLU A 234 8.45 -5.02 -19.25
CA GLU A 234 8.77 -3.93 -20.18
C GLU A 234 7.51 -3.34 -20.83
N GLU A 235 6.56 -4.17 -21.23
CA GLU A 235 5.31 -3.74 -21.88
C GLU A 235 4.29 -3.17 -20.88
N LEU A 236 4.29 -3.68 -19.65
CA LEU A 236 3.32 -3.37 -18.59
C LEU A 236 1.86 -3.61 -19.05
N PRO A 237 1.50 -4.85 -19.45
CA PRO A 237 0.18 -5.18 -19.94
C PRO A 237 -0.88 -5.06 -18.85
N LYS A 238 -2.11 -4.73 -19.23
CA LYS A 238 -3.24 -4.65 -18.28
C LYS A 238 -3.53 -6.00 -17.62
N ASP A 239 -3.41 -7.07 -18.40
CA ASP A 239 -3.65 -8.44 -17.97
C ASP A 239 -2.76 -9.36 -18.83
N GLY A 240 -1.51 -9.57 -18.39
CA GLY A 240 -0.59 -10.52 -19.00
C GLY A 240 -0.83 -11.95 -18.50
N GLN A 241 0.01 -12.86 -18.99
CA GLN A 241 0.11 -14.23 -18.52
C GLN A 241 0.63 -14.26 -17.08
N HIS A 242 1.65 -13.49 -16.77
CA HIS A 242 2.33 -13.51 -15.46
C HIS A 242 2.20 -12.21 -14.67
N VAL A 243 2.11 -11.07 -15.35
CA VAL A 243 2.10 -9.73 -14.76
C VAL A 243 0.81 -9.01 -15.15
N GLN A 244 0.23 -8.31 -14.19
CA GLN A 244 -0.86 -7.37 -14.41
C GLN A 244 -0.43 -5.98 -13.98
N ALA A 245 -0.59 -5.01 -14.87
CA ALA A 245 -0.14 -3.63 -14.66
C ALA A 245 -1.25 -2.62 -14.93
N LEU A 246 -1.15 -1.45 -14.31
CA LEU A 246 -2.08 -0.36 -14.52
C LEU A 246 -1.35 0.98 -14.43
N ARG A 247 -1.66 1.86 -15.38
CA ARG A 247 -1.17 3.25 -15.35
C ARG A 247 -1.94 4.05 -14.30
N LEU A 248 -1.21 4.70 -13.40
CA LEU A 248 -1.74 5.60 -12.39
C LEU A 248 -1.76 7.05 -12.92
N HIS A 249 -2.74 7.83 -12.48
CA HIS A 249 -2.83 9.26 -12.78
C HIS A 249 -3.08 10.05 -11.49
N ARG A 250 -2.63 11.31 -11.46
CA ARG A 250 -2.64 12.20 -10.30
C ARG A 250 -4.01 12.27 -9.59
N THR A 251 -5.12 12.25 -10.33
CA THR A 251 -6.48 12.38 -9.74
C THR A 251 -7.17 11.04 -9.48
N THR A 252 -6.76 9.95 -10.12
CA THR A 252 -7.49 8.68 -10.08
C THR A 252 -6.69 7.52 -9.48
N TYR A 253 -5.43 7.72 -9.06
CA TYR A 253 -4.55 6.63 -8.63
C TYR A 253 -5.17 5.81 -7.49
N LEU A 254 -5.78 6.45 -6.49
CA LEU A 254 -6.39 5.75 -5.36
C LEU A 254 -7.59 4.90 -5.79
N ALA A 255 -8.50 5.45 -6.60
CA ALA A 255 -9.66 4.73 -7.10
C ALA A 255 -9.24 3.52 -7.97
N LYS A 256 -8.23 3.71 -8.84
CA LYS A 256 -7.68 2.63 -9.67
C LYS A 256 -7.05 1.52 -8.82
N LEU A 257 -6.22 1.87 -7.83
CA LEU A 257 -5.61 0.89 -6.92
C LEU A 257 -6.67 0.13 -6.12
N ARG A 258 -7.67 0.83 -5.56
CA ARG A 258 -8.76 0.18 -4.83
C ARG A 258 -9.53 -0.80 -5.70
N LYS A 259 -9.91 -0.40 -6.92
CA LYS A 259 -10.58 -1.29 -7.87
C LYS A 259 -9.72 -2.51 -8.23
N PHE A 260 -8.43 -2.30 -8.47
CA PHE A 260 -7.49 -3.37 -8.81
C PHE A 260 -7.34 -4.41 -7.70
N PHE A 261 -7.44 -3.99 -6.43
CA PHE A 261 -7.42 -4.88 -5.26
C PHE A 261 -8.81 -5.37 -4.83
N ASN A 262 -9.87 -5.11 -5.61
CA ASN A 262 -11.26 -5.41 -5.25
C ASN A 262 -11.72 -4.76 -3.92
N LEU A 263 -11.19 -3.57 -3.62
CA LEU A 263 -11.47 -2.78 -2.41
C LEU A 263 -12.31 -1.52 -2.69
N ASP A 264 -12.95 -1.43 -3.85
CA ASP A 264 -13.87 -0.33 -4.16
C ASP A 264 -15.24 -0.52 -3.50
N THR A 265 -15.70 -1.78 -3.33
CA THR A 265 -16.92 -2.10 -2.58
C THR A 265 -16.76 -3.36 -1.74
N TYR A 266 -17.55 -3.49 -0.66
CA TYR A 266 -17.59 -4.71 0.15
C TYR A 266 -18.05 -5.94 -0.65
N ARG A 267 -18.83 -5.73 -1.72
CA ARG A 267 -19.29 -6.79 -2.63
C ARG A 267 -18.15 -7.34 -3.47
N HIS A 268 -17.37 -6.48 -4.12
CA HIS A 268 -16.21 -6.91 -4.89
C HIS A 268 -15.17 -7.61 -4.01
N PHE A 269 -14.93 -7.09 -2.80
CA PHE A 269 -14.05 -7.75 -1.84
C PHE A 269 -14.54 -9.15 -1.49
N TYR A 270 -15.84 -9.31 -1.18
CA TYR A 270 -16.41 -10.62 -0.92
C TYR A 270 -16.29 -11.56 -2.11
N GLU A 271 -16.66 -11.13 -3.32
CA GLU A 271 -16.60 -11.98 -4.51
C GLU A 271 -15.17 -12.46 -4.80
N ALA A 272 -14.17 -11.58 -4.64
CA ALA A 272 -12.77 -11.92 -4.83
C ALA A 272 -12.24 -12.95 -3.82
N HIS A 273 -12.88 -13.06 -2.65
CA HIS A 273 -12.46 -13.93 -1.54
C HIS A 273 -13.57 -14.88 -1.08
N ARG A 274 -14.55 -15.15 -1.95
CA ARG A 274 -15.74 -15.93 -1.60
C ARG A 274 -15.38 -17.36 -1.20
N ALA A 275 -14.36 -17.93 -1.83
CA ALA A 275 -13.88 -19.28 -1.54
C ALA A 275 -13.32 -19.39 -0.12
N GLU A 276 -12.62 -18.35 0.36
CA GLU A 276 -12.07 -18.31 1.71
C GLU A 276 -13.12 -17.90 2.76
N ILE A 277 -13.92 -16.87 2.47
CA ILE A 277 -14.87 -16.30 3.43
C ILE A 277 -16.10 -17.20 3.62
N GLY A 278 -16.63 -17.78 2.54
CA GLY A 278 -17.85 -18.58 2.58
C GLY A 278 -19.04 -17.80 3.16
N THR A 279 -19.64 -18.33 4.22
CA THR A 279 -20.75 -17.71 4.97
C THR A 279 -20.30 -17.03 6.27
N ALA A 280 -18.99 -17.01 6.55
CA ALA A 280 -18.44 -16.38 7.73
C ALA A 280 -18.54 -14.85 7.66
N PRO A 281 -18.57 -14.16 8.81
CA PRO A 281 -18.51 -12.70 8.83
C PRO A 281 -17.15 -12.20 8.32
N PHE A 282 -17.18 -11.07 7.63
CA PHE A 282 -16.00 -10.37 7.14
C PHE A 282 -16.08 -8.87 7.43
N ARG A 283 -14.93 -8.28 7.73
CA ARG A 283 -14.76 -6.86 7.99
C ARG A 283 -14.25 -6.18 6.73
N PHE A 284 -14.95 -5.12 6.33
CA PHE A 284 -14.58 -4.24 5.23
C PHE A 284 -14.73 -2.78 5.69
N GLU A 285 -13.66 -1.99 5.59
CA GLU A 285 -13.64 -0.58 6.04
C GLU A 285 -14.21 -0.34 7.45
N LYS A 286 -13.82 -1.22 8.38
CA LYS A 286 -14.25 -1.25 9.79
C LYS A 286 -15.70 -1.70 10.04
N ARG A 287 -16.51 -1.91 9.01
CA ARG A 287 -17.86 -2.50 9.13
C ARG A 287 -17.80 -4.02 9.01
N THR A 288 -18.67 -4.73 9.71
CA THR A 288 -18.73 -6.21 9.66
C THR A 288 -19.98 -6.65 8.90
N TYR A 289 -19.78 -7.43 7.84
CA TYR A 289 -20.81 -7.97 6.97
C TYR A 289 -20.83 -9.49 7.09
N GLN A 290 -21.98 -10.10 6.86
CA GLN A 290 -22.12 -11.55 6.69
C GLN A 290 -23.05 -11.83 5.51
N THR A 291 -22.79 -12.90 4.75
CA THR A 291 -23.71 -13.30 3.69
C THR A 291 -24.93 -14.02 4.27
N ALA A 292 -26.12 -13.61 3.85
CA ALA A 292 -27.39 -14.23 4.24
C ALA A 292 -27.76 -15.44 3.35
N GLY A 293 -26.84 -15.87 2.47
CA GLY A 293 -27.08 -16.84 1.40
C GLY A 293 -27.27 -16.19 0.02
N ILE A 294 -27.46 -17.03 -1.00
CA ILE A 294 -27.85 -16.60 -2.35
C ILE A 294 -29.37 -16.46 -2.33
N GLY A 295 -29.88 -15.26 -2.59
CA GLY A 295 -31.32 -14.99 -2.51
C GLY A 295 -32.10 -15.81 -3.54
N ASN A 296 -32.96 -16.72 -3.08
CA ASN A 296 -33.88 -17.48 -3.93
C ASN A 296 -35.16 -16.69 -4.17
N LEU A 297 -35.13 -15.73 -5.09
CA LEU A 297 -36.34 -15.20 -5.71
C LEU A 297 -36.09 -15.00 -7.21
N LEU A 298 -36.14 -16.12 -7.94
CA LEU A 298 -36.42 -16.20 -9.39
C LEU A 298 -35.44 -15.45 -10.34
N HIS A 299 -34.13 -15.78 -10.30
CA HIS A 299 -33.07 -15.34 -11.26
C HIS A 299 -32.15 -14.18 -10.85
N ASN A 300 -31.70 -14.11 -9.59
CA ASN A 300 -30.54 -13.27 -9.26
C ASN A 300 -29.53 -14.00 -8.37
N SER A 301 -28.39 -14.37 -8.96
CA SER A 301 -27.27 -15.05 -8.31
C SER A 301 -26.46 -14.15 -7.35
N THR A 302 -26.99 -12.99 -6.97
CA THR A 302 -26.27 -11.99 -6.16
C THR A 302 -26.35 -12.37 -4.68
N PRO A 303 -25.21 -12.47 -3.97
CA PRO A 303 -25.22 -12.67 -2.53
C PRO A 303 -25.96 -11.53 -1.82
N GLN A 304 -26.81 -11.88 -0.85
CA GLN A 304 -27.38 -10.91 0.07
C GLN A 304 -26.46 -10.75 1.28
N TYR A 305 -26.37 -9.52 1.81
CA TYR A 305 -25.47 -9.19 2.90
C TYR A 305 -26.23 -8.57 4.06
N THR A 306 -25.95 -9.04 5.26
CA THR A 306 -26.41 -8.45 6.51
C THR A 306 -25.26 -7.69 7.14
N LEU A 307 -25.50 -6.42 7.49
CA LEU A 307 -24.57 -5.60 8.26
C LEU A 307 -24.72 -5.97 9.74
N GLN A 308 -23.71 -6.59 10.33
CA GLN A 308 -23.73 -7.03 11.72
C GLN A 308 -23.32 -5.92 12.69
N ASP A 309 -22.30 -5.15 12.30
CA ASP A 309 -21.72 -4.09 13.13
C ASP A 309 -21.36 -2.90 12.23
N ASP A 310 -21.93 -1.75 12.56
CA ASP A 310 -21.57 -0.47 11.96
C ASP A 310 -21.02 0.45 13.06
N PRO A 311 -19.70 0.60 13.19
CA PRO A 311 -19.10 1.45 14.20
C PRO A 311 -19.38 2.94 13.97
N TYR A 312 -20.02 3.29 12.86
CA TYR A 312 -20.49 4.63 12.56
C TYR A 312 -21.99 4.82 12.84
N LYS A 313 -22.67 3.79 13.37
CA LYS A 313 -24.06 3.91 13.82
C LYS A 313 -24.09 4.87 15.01
N ALA A 314 -24.51 6.10 14.75
CA ALA A 314 -24.81 7.05 15.80
C ALA A 314 -26.20 6.71 16.35
N ASP A 315 -26.28 6.29 17.60
CA ASP A 315 -27.56 6.15 18.31
C ASP A 315 -27.96 7.55 18.80
N GLN A 316 -28.52 8.34 17.89
CA GLN A 316 -29.13 9.62 18.23
C GLN A 316 -30.63 9.41 18.30
N GLY A 317 -31.29 9.99 19.31
CA GLY A 317 -32.74 10.01 19.37
C GLY A 317 -33.30 10.51 18.04
N GLY A 318 -34.18 9.74 17.43
CA GLY A 318 -34.74 10.02 16.11
C GLY A 318 -36.22 10.33 16.19
N HIS A 319 -36.68 11.31 15.41
CA HIS A 319 -38.10 11.58 15.23
C HIS A 319 -38.59 10.87 13.97
N ARG A 320 -39.58 9.99 14.10
CA ARG A 320 -40.20 9.32 12.95
C ARG A 320 -41.41 10.13 12.48
N LEU A 321 -41.28 10.79 11.34
CA LEU A 321 -42.37 11.52 10.71
C LEU A 321 -43.11 10.59 9.74
N ALA A 322 -44.39 10.31 10.02
CA ALA A 322 -45.23 9.50 9.15
C ALA A 322 -45.88 10.36 8.06
N VAL A 323 -45.61 10.04 6.80
CA VAL A 323 -46.26 10.65 5.63
C VAL A 323 -47.42 9.75 5.20
N LYS A 324 -48.64 10.28 5.19
CA LYS A 324 -49.82 9.48 4.80
C LYS A 324 -50.09 9.60 3.31
N LYS A 325 -49.99 10.80 2.74
CA LYS A 325 -50.28 11.03 1.31
C LYS A 325 -49.28 11.98 0.64
N TYR A 326 -48.93 13.09 1.28
CA TYR A 326 -48.08 14.14 0.72
C TYR A 326 -46.92 14.54 1.65
N LEU A 327 -45.75 14.85 1.09
CA LEU A 327 -44.56 15.24 1.88
C LEU A 327 -44.78 16.57 2.63
N GLU A 328 -45.66 17.41 2.10
CA GLU A 328 -46.03 18.69 2.68
C GLU A 328 -46.64 18.52 4.08
N GLU A 329 -47.27 17.37 4.36
CA GLU A 329 -47.90 17.04 5.66
C GLU A 329 -46.91 17.07 6.82
N ILE A 330 -45.64 16.70 6.56
CA ILE A 330 -44.60 16.66 7.60
C ILE A 330 -43.85 17.99 7.72
N THR A 331 -44.14 18.98 6.88
CA THR A 331 -43.44 20.28 6.86
C THR A 331 -43.47 21.01 8.20
N PRO A 332 -44.63 21.14 8.90
CA PRO A 332 -44.67 21.89 10.16
C PRO A 332 -43.82 21.25 11.25
N GLU A 333 -43.86 19.92 11.35
CA GLU A 333 -43.09 19.16 12.33
C GLU A 333 -41.60 19.18 11.98
N LEU A 334 -41.26 19.07 10.69
CA LEU A 334 -39.89 19.16 10.21
C LEU A 334 -39.28 20.55 10.45
N ASP A 335 -40.05 21.62 10.23
CA ASP A 335 -39.62 22.99 10.53
C ASP A 335 -39.47 23.21 12.06
N ARG A 336 -40.28 22.55 12.89
CA ARG A 336 -40.09 22.55 14.35
C ARG A 336 -38.76 21.90 14.73
N LEU A 337 -38.51 20.69 14.24
CA LEU A 337 -37.28 19.94 14.51
C LEU A 337 -36.05 20.71 14.03
N LEU A 338 -36.13 21.35 12.86
CA LEU A 338 -35.05 22.19 12.34
C LEU A 338 -34.74 23.34 13.32
N LYS A 339 -35.75 23.98 13.91
CA LYS A 339 -35.51 25.04 14.90
C LYS A 339 -34.95 24.53 16.24
N GLU A 340 -35.41 23.37 16.69
CA GLU A 340 -35.03 22.77 17.97
C GLU A 340 -33.61 22.19 17.93
N GLU A 341 -33.23 21.59 16.82
CA GLU A 341 -31.96 20.87 16.67
C GLU A 341 -30.92 21.68 15.90
N ALA A 342 -29.71 21.80 16.46
CA ALA A 342 -28.63 22.56 15.82
C ALA A 342 -28.18 21.97 14.47
N ARG A 343 -28.35 20.64 14.28
CA ARG A 343 -28.03 19.89 13.06
C ARG A 343 -28.95 18.68 12.96
N LEU A 344 -29.57 18.49 11.80
CA LEU A 344 -30.41 17.32 11.51
C LEU A 344 -29.81 16.47 10.39
N ALA A 345 -29.86 15.16 10.58
CA ALA A 345 -29.70 14.15 9.55
C ALA A 345 -31.07 13.55 9.23
N ILE A 346 -31.49 13.59 7.97
CA ILE A 346 -32.81 13.15 7.53
C ILE A 346 -32.64 11.85 6.73
N GLU A 347 -33.04 10.72 7.31
CA GLU A 347 -33.16 9.48 6.55
C GLU A 347 -34.51 9.46 5.82
N ALA A 348 -34.47 9.61 4.49
CA ALA A 348 -35.66 9.58 3.64
C ALA A 348 -35.59 8.50 2.55
N PRO A 349 -36.72 7.84 2.20
CA PRO A 349 -36.76 6.91 1.07
C PRO A 349 -36.42 7.61 -0.26
N THR A 350 -35.74 6.91 -1.16
CA THR A 350 -35.25 7.46 -2.43
C THR A 350 -36.39 7.67 -3.45
N GLY A 351 -36.33 8.79 -4.20
CA GLY A 351 -37.28 9.14 -5.27
C GLY A 351 -37.17 10.61 -5.68
N SER A 352 -37.33 10.93 -6.97
CA SER A 352 -37.03 12.26 -7.55
C SER A 352 -37.75 13.43 -6.85
N GLY A 353 -39.03 13.27 -6.52
CA GLY A 353 -39.80 14.29 -5.78
C GLY A 353 -39.36 14.45 -4.32
N LYS A 354 -38.94 13.34 -3.68
CA LYS A 354 -38.49 13.32 -2.27
C LYS A 354 -37.13 14.00 -2.14
N THR A 355 -36.18 13.65 -3.01
CA THR A 355 -34.85 14.28 -3.05
C THR A 355 -34.96 15.77 -3.27
N THR A 356 -35.83 16.22 -4.18
CA THR A 356 -36.04 17.65 -4.45
C THR A 356 -36.62 18.38 -3.23
N PHE A 357 -37.61 17.80 -2.57
CA PHE A 357 -38.23 18.35 -1.36
C PHE A 357 -37.18 18.57 -0.25
N PHE A 358 -36.42 17.53 0.11
CA PHE A 358 -35.44 17.62 1.19
C PHE A 358 -34.20 18.47 0.82
N ALA A 359 -33.75 18.44 -0.44
CA ALA A 359 -32.66 19.31 -0.91
C ALA A 359 -33.00 20.81 -0.90
N SER A 360 -34.30 21.16 -0.89
CA SER A 360 -34.75 22.53 -0.78
C SER A 360 -34.71 23.08 0.66
N LEU A 361 -34.64 22.22 1.68
CA LEU A 361 -34.71 22.61 3.09
C LEU A 361 -33.59 23.56 3.52
N PRO A 362 -32.30 23.32 3.20
CA PRO A 362 -31.24 24.25 3.57
C PRO A 362 -31.44 25.65 2.98
N LYS A 363 -32.02 25.73 1.77
CA LYS A 363 -32.34 27.01 1.11
C LYS A 363 -33.52 27.72 1.77
N ARG A 364 -34.51 26.97 2.26
CA ARG A 364 -35.71 27.50 2.91
C ARG A 364 -35.47 27.95 4.34
N THR A 365 -34.66 27.21 5.10
CA THR A 365 -34.49 27.43 6.55
C THR A 365 -33.15 28.05 6.93
N GLY A 366 -32.19 28.14 6.00
CA GLY A 366 -30.85 28.67 6.26
C GLY A 366 -29.97 27.75 7.12
N GLN A 367 -30.45 26.56 7.47
CA GLN A 367 -29.74 25.60 8.31
C GLN A 367 -29.02 24.53 7.50
N ARG A 368 -27.95 23.97 8.08
CA ARG A 368 -27.20 22.86 7.49
C ARG A 368 -27.89 21.55 7.82
N VAL A 369 -28.51 20.94 6.81
CA VAL A 369 -29.16 19.63 6.89
C VAL A 369 -28.35 18.62 6.09
N VAL A 370 -28.22 17.41 6.61
CA VAL A 370 -27.72 16.24 5.87
C VAL A 370 -28.94 15.40 5.51
N VAL A 371 -29.11 15.08 4.23
CA VAL A 371 -30.20 14.25 3.71
C VAL A 371 -29.61 13.00 3.09
#